data_AF-A0A852T7L8-F1
#
_entry.id   AF-A0A852T7L8-F1
#
_cell.length_a   1.000
_cell.length_b   1.000
_cell.length_c   1.000
_cell.angle_alpha   90.00
_cell.angle_beta   90.00
_cell.angle_gamma   90.00
#
_symmetry.space_group_name_H-M   'P 1'
#
loop_
_entity.id
_entity.type
_entity.pdbx_description
1 polymer ?
#
loop_
_entity_poly.entity_id
_entity_poly.type
_entity_poly.pdbx_seq_one_letter_code
_entity_poly.pdbx_strand_id
1 'polypeptide(L)' 'MIQSFVLSLFLYFPEDKSEYGPAAITFLIFMIGALLTMRFIIKVSKREALKAKELEEKLMSQHSQGNSER' A
#
# COMPACT_ATOMS: atom_id res chain seq x y z
N MET A 1 26.97 20.08 -11.34
CA MET A 1 26.37 21.28 -11.97
C MET A 1 24.89 21.08 -12.33
N ILE A 2 24.49 20.01 -13.01
CA ILE A 2 23.08 19.79 -13.38
C ILE A 2 22.15 19.61 -12.16
N GLN A 3 22.62 18.93 -11.10
CA GLN A 3 21.85 18.67 -9.87
C GLN A 3 21.38 19.95 -9.16
N SER A 4 22.25 20.96 -9.05
CA SER A 4 21.92 22.24 -8.39
C SER A 4 20.92 23.08 -9.19
N PHE A 5 20.96 22.99 -10.52
CA PHE A 5 20.04 23.71 -11.40
C PHE A 5 18.61 23.16 -11.26
N VAL A 6 18.45 21.83 -11.26
CA VAL A 6 17.15 21.17 -11.09
C VAL A 6 16.50 21.51 -9.74
N LEU A 7 17.28 21.61 -8.66
CA LEU A 7 16.77 22.05 -7.35
C LEU A 7 16.39 23.53 -7.36
N SER A 8 17.15 24.39 -8.05
CA SER A 8 16.88 25.82 -8.18
C SER A 8 15.59 26.13 -8.95
N LEU A 9 15.14 25.24 -9.85
CA LEU A 9 13.90 25.40 -10.60
C LEU A 9 12.63 25.23 -9.74
N PHE A 10 12.72 24.60 -8.56
CA PHE A 10 11.58 24.34 -7.67
C PHE A 10 11.67 25.01 -6.30
N LEU A 11 12.76 25.71 -6.00
CA LEU A 11 12.96 26.45 -4.74
C LEU A 11 12.46 27.90 -4.85
N TYR A 12 11.23 28.09 -5.34
CA TYR A 12 10.51 29.34 -5.09
C TYR A 12 9.73 29.18 -3.78
N PHE A 13 10.21 29.85 -2.74
CA PHE A 13 9.50 29.91 -1.48
C PHE A 13 8.68 31.20 -1.46
N PRO A 14 7.33 31.12 -1.46
CA PRO A 14 6.53 32.32 -1.26
C PRO A 14 6.91 33.00 0.05
N GLU A 15 7.06 34.32 -0.01
CA GLU A 15 7.31 35.19 1.16
C GLU A 15 6.17 35.09 2.17
N ASP A 16 4.93 34.97 1.68
CA ASP A 16 3.76 34.74 2.51
C ASP A 16 3.51 33.24 2.73
N LYS A 17 3.51 32.83 4.00
CA LYS A 17 3.30 31.43 4.40
C LYS A 17 1.90 30.92 4.10
N SER A 18 0.94 31.81 3.85
CA SER A 18 -0.44 31.43 3.50
C SER A 18 -0.54 30.70 2.16
N GLU A 19 0.38 30.94 1.23
CA GLU A 19 0.42 30.29 -0.09
C GLU A 19 0.75 28.79 -0.02
N TYR A 20 1.31 28.29 1.09
CA TYR A 20 1.51 26.84 1.31
C TYR A 20 0.23 26.12 1.75
N GLY A 21 -0.81 26.84 2.18
CA GLY A 21 -2.07 26.27 2.66
C GLY A 21 -2.70 25.28 1.68
N PRO A 22 -2.89 25.65 0.40
CA PRO A 22 -3.41 24.74 -0.62
C PRO A 22 -2.57 23.47 -0.79
N ALA A 23 -1.24 23.60 -0.81
CA ALA A 23 -0.33 22.45 -0.96
C ALA A 23 -0.42 21.48 0.23
N ALA A 24 -0.52 22.01 1.46
CA ALA A 24 -0.69 21.20 2.66
C ALA A 24 -2.02 20.43 2.66
N ILE A 25 -3.11 21.07 2.20
CA ILE A 25 -4.43 20.43 2.09
C ILE A 25 -4.39 19.30 1.05
N THR A 26 -3.84 19.56 -0.14
CA THR A 26 -3.69 18.53 -1.17
C THR A 26 -2.85 17.36 -0.68
N PHE A 27 -1.72 17.64 -0.02
CA PHE A 27 -0.87 16.62 0.58
C PHE A 27 -1.63 15.78 1.61
N LEU A 28 -2.40 16.42 2.51
CA LEU A 28 -3.19 15.71 3.52
C LEU A 28 -4.25 14.78 2.88
N ILE A 29 -4.94 15.25 1.84
CA ILE A 29 -5.94 14.43 1.14
C ILE A 29 -5.29 13.18 0.54
N PHE A 30 -4.17 13.35 -0.19
CA PHE A 30 -3.44 12.22 -0.77
C PHE A 30 -2.84 11.30 0.29
N MET A 31 -2.33 11.85 1.40
CA MET A 31 -1.78 11.07 2.50
C MET A 31 -2.86 10.20 3.15
N ILE A 32 -4.03 10.77 3.44
CA ILE A 32 -5.17 10.02 3.98
C ILE A 32 -5.61 8.94 2.98
N GLY A 33 -5.74 9.30 1.69
CA GLY A 33 -6.08 8.35 0.63
C GLY A 33 -5.09 7.19 0.52
N ALA A 34 -3.79 7.47 0.62
CA ALA A 34 -2.74 6.45 0.60
C ALA A 34 -2.84 5.52 1.82
N LEU A 35 -3.02 6.07 3.02
CA LEU A 35 -3.17 5.28 4.25
C LEU A 35 -4.41 4.36 4.20
N LEU A 36 -5.53 4.88 3.72
CA LEU A 36 -6.77 4.10 3.57
C LEU A 36 -6.61 3.00 2.52
N THR A 37 -6.01 3.32 1.38
CA THR A 37 -5.74 2.34 0.31
C THR A 37 -4.81 1.23 0.80
N MET A 38 -3.72 1.57 1.50
CA MET A 38 -2.80 0.59 2.08
C MET A 38 -3.52 -0.34 3.08
N ARG A 39 -4.33 0.25 3.99
CA ARG A 39 -5.15 -0.51 4.95
C ARG A 39 -6.12 -1.45 4.24
N PHE A 40 -6.75 -1.00 3.16
CA PHE A 40 -7.69 -1.79 2.37
C PHE A 40 -7.00 -2.99 1.71
N ILE A 41 -5.87 -2.77 1.03
CA ILE A 41 -5.09 -3.82 0.37
C ILE A 41 -4.66 -4.88 1.37
N ILE A 42 -4.11 -4.48 2.53
CA ILE A 42 -3.70 -5.43 3.58
C ILE A 42 -4.89 -6.26 4.07
N LYS A 43 -6.07 -5.64 4.25
CA LYS A 43 -7.27 -6.36 4.70
C LYS A 43 -7.72 -7.40 3.68
N VAL A 44 -7.72 -7.05 2.40
CA VAL A 44 -8.08 -7.98 1.32
C VAL A 44 -7.07 -9.13 1.23
N SER A 45 -5.78 -8.82 1.23
CA SER A 45 -4.69 -9.80 1.19
C SER A 45 -4.78 -10.81 2.34
N LYS A 46 -5.06 -10.36 3.57
CA LYS A 46 -5.25 -11.27 4.72
C LYS A 46 -6.41 -12.24 4.53
N ARG A 47 -7.52 -11.79 3.93
CA ARG A 47 -8.69 -12.65 3.66
C ARG A 47 -8.37 -13.68 2.59
N GLU A 48 -7.62 -13.30 1.56
CA GLU A 48 -7.20 -14.23 0.50
C GLU A 48 -6.21 -15.26 1.03
N ALA A 49 -5.24 -14.82 1.85
CA ALA A 49 -4.27 -15.71 2.48
C ALA A 49 -4.93 -16.77 3.38
N LEU A 50 -5.98 -16.39 4.14
CA LEU A 50 -6.74 -17.34 4.96
C LEU A 50 -7.45 -18.40 4.11
N LYS A 51 -8.12 -17.97 3.02
CA LYS A 51 -8.79 -18.91 2.10
C LYS A 51 -7.82 -19.85 1.41
N ALA A 52 -6.64 -19.36 1.03
CA ALA A 52 -5.59 -20.18 0.43
C ALA A 52 -5.11 -21.26 1.41
N LYS A 53 -4.87 -20.90 2.68
CA LYS A 53 -4.49 -21.85 3.73
C LYS A 53 -5.54 -22.93 3.97
N GLU A 54 -6.82 -22.55 4.06
CA GLU A 54 -7.91 -23.54 4.22
C GLU A 54 -7.98 -24.51 3.02
N LEU A 55 -7.67 -24.04 1.82
CA LEU A 55 -7.63 -24.90 0.62
C LEU A 55 -6.43 -25.85 0.66
N GLU A 56 -5.25 -25.37 1.03
CA GLU A 56 -4.05 -26.20 1.21
C GLU A 56 -4.30 -27.32 2.24
N GLU A 57 -4.89 -26.99 3.39
CA GLU A 57 -5.19 -27.97 4.45
C GLU A 57 -6.19 -29.06 3.97
N LYS A 58 -7.21 -28.68 3.20
CA LYS A 58 -8.15 -29.63 2.58
C LYS A 58 -7.47 -30.55 1.57
N LEU A 59 -6.56 -30.04 0.76
CA LEU A 59 -5.81 -30.85 -0.20
C LEU A 59 -4.85 -31.82 0.50
N MET A 60 -4.15 -31.36 1.55
CA MET A 60 -3.24 -32.21 2.34
C MET A 60 -3.97 -33.34 3.08
N SER A 61 -5.15 -33.05 3.67
CA SER A 61 -5.96 -34.06 4.35
C SER A 61 -6.53 -35.11 3.38
N GLN A 62 -6.96 -34.71 2.18
CA GLN A 62 -7.37 -35.65 1.13
C GLN A 62 -6.22 -36.52 0.61
N HIS A 63 -5.03 -35.93 0.41
CA HIS A 63 -3.88 -36.65 -0.12
C HIS A 63 -3.27 -37.65 0.89
N SER A 64 -3.40 -37.37 2.19
CA SER A 64 -2.96 -38.28 3.26
C SER A 64 -3.95 -39.44 3.49
N GLN A 65 -5.26 -39.23 3.32
CA GLN A 65 -6.25 -40.31 3.38
C GLN A 65 -6.17 -41.24 2.16
N GLY A 66 -6.00 -40.70 0.95
CA GLY A 66 -5.91 -41.51 -0.29
C GLY A 66 -4.67 -42.41 -0.40
N ASN A 67 -3.62 -42.16 0.40
CA ASN A 67 -2.40 -42.98 0.43
C ASN A 67 -2.41 -44.03 1.57
N SER A 68 -3.39 -43.99 2.47
CA SER A 68 -3.52 -44.99 3.55
C SER A 68 -4.47 -46.15 3.19
N GLU A 69 -5.20 -46.04 2.07
CA GLU A 69 -6.12 -47.07 1.56
C GLU A 69 -5.54 -47.89 0.38
N ARG A 70 -4.24 -47.76 0.09
CA ARG A 70 -3.51 -48.56 -0.91
C ARG A 70 -2.41 -49.40 -0.28
#